data_AF-A0A630X1Q5-F1
#
_entry.id   AF-A0A630X1Q5-F1
#
_cell.length_a   1.000
_cell.length_b   1.000
_cell.length_c   1.000
_cell.angle_alpha   90.00
_cell.angle_beta   90.00
_cell.angle_gamma   90.00
#
_symmetry.space_group_name_H-M   'P 1'
#
loop_
_entity.id
_entity.type
_entity.pdbx_description
1 polymer ?
#
loop_
_entity_poly.entity_id
_entity_poly.type
_entity_poly.pdbx_seq_one_letter_code
_entity_poly.pdbx_strand_id
1 'polypeptide(L)'
;QFNLQHITLAGYEKDTQTPADELAASRTARAAVFIRNDPARPTQTGELVDMLPAQKGKRFTTTEQQTLLSHGVATAYVESGVLRIQRDITTYRKNAYGVADNSYLDSETLHTSAYVLRRLKSVITSKYGRHKLANDGTRFGPGQAIVTPAVIRGELGSTYRQLEREGIVENFDLFQQHLIVERNANDSNRLDVLFPPDYVNQLRVFAVLNQFRLQYSEEAA
;
A
#
# COMPACT_ATOMS: atom_id res chain seq x y z
N GLN A 1 -9.09 -11.93 19.83
CA GLN A 1 -8.64 -10.59 19.40
C GLN A 1 -8.29 -10.68 17.91
N PHE A 2 -8.81 -9.81 17.05
CA PHE A 2 -8.45 -9.82 15.62
C PHE A 2 -7.00 -9.32 15.45
N ASN A 3 -6.23 -9.99 14.60
CA ASN A 3 -4.84 -9.65 14.24
C ASN A 3 -4.55 -10.15 12.81
N LEU A 4 -5.34 -9.67 11.86
CA LEU A 4 -5.36 -10.14 10.47
C LEU A 4 -4.82 -9.05 9.55
N GLN A 5 -3.91 -9.41 8.65
CA GLN A 5 -3.29 -8.45 7.72
C GLN A 5 -4.31 -7.86 6.76
N HIS A 6 -5.33 -8.59 6.32
CA HIS A 6 -6.20 -8.16 5.21
C HIS A 6 -7.58 -7.64 5.63
N ILE A 7 -7.79 -7.38 6.92
CA ILE A 7 -9.08 -6.93 7.44
C ILE A 7 -8.94 -5.57 8.11
N THR A 8 -9.69 -4.59 7.60
CA THR A 8 -9.92 -3.30 8.24
C THR A 8 -11.22 -3.37 9.04
N LEU A 9 -11.14 -3.11 10.34
CA LEU A 9 -12.31 -3.01 11.22
C LEU A 9 -12.55 -1.53 11.55
N ALA A 10 -13.64 -0.96 11.03
CA ALA A 10 -13.98 0.43 11.29
C ALA A 10 -14.74 0.58 12.62
N GLY A 11 -14.24 1.43 13.51
CA GLY A 11 -14.88 1.84 14.74
C GLY A 11 -15.72 3.08 14.54
N TYR A 12 -16.96 3.03 15.03
CA TYR A 12 -17.90 4.15 15.03
C TYR A 12 -18.43 4.38 16.45
N GLU A 13 -18.86 5.60 16.73
CA GLU A 13 -19.47 5.95 17.99
C GLU A 13 -20.79 5.21 18.18
N LYS A 14 -21.10 4.85 19.43
CA LYS A 14 -22.34 4.14 19.77
C LYS A 14 -23.60 4.89 19.36
N ASP A 15 -23.57 6.22 19.45
CA ASP A 15 -24.69 7.10 19.13
C ASP A 15 -24.69 7.53 17.63
N THR A 16 -23.93 6.83 16.78
CA THR A 16 -23.99 7.05 15.33
C THR A 16 -25.38 6.68 14.83
N GLN A 17 -25.99 7.57 14.06
CA GLN A 17 -27.40 7.45 13.63
C GLN A 17 -27.56 6.46 12.46
N THR A 18 -26.52 6.30 11.66
CA THR A 18 -26.48 5.38 10.52
C THR A 18 -26.16 3.96 11.01
N PRO A 19 -26.84 2.93 10.51
CA PRO A 19 -26.55 1.56 10.89
C PRO A 19 -25.18 1.09 10.37
N ALA A 20 -24.59 0.11 11.04
CA ALA A 20 -23.19 -0.29 10.84
C ALA A 20 -22.91 -0.92 9.46
N ASP A 21 -23.89 -1.58 8.88
CA ASP A 21 -23.85 -2.17 7.54
C ASP A 21 -23.82 -1.10 6.44
N GLU A 22 -24.64 -0.05 6.54
CA GLU A 22 -24.59 1.10 5.64
C GLU A 22 -23.25 1.85 5.75
N LEU A 23 -22.75 2.04 6.97
CA LEU A 23 -21.43 2.64 7.21
C LEU A 23 -20.30 1.83 6.57
N ALA A 24 -20.32 0.50 6.75
CA ALA A 24 -19.34 -0.39 6.14
C ALA A 24 -19.42 -0.35 4.61
N ALA A 25 -20.63 -0.34 4.04
CA ALA A 25 -20.85 -0.24 2.59
C ALA A 25 -20.34 1.09 2.03
N SER A 26 -20.71 2.22 2.66
CA SER A 26 -20.29 3.57 2.25
C SER A 26 -18.78 3.74 2.33
N ARG A 27 -18.16 3.27 3.42
CA ARG A 27 -16.69 3.29 3.57
C ARG A 27 -15.99 2.45 2.52
N THR A 28 -16.48 1.24 2.26
CA THR A 28 -15.93 0.35 1.24
C THR A 28 -16.06 0.97 -0.16
N ALA A 29 -17.21 1.57 -0.47
CA ALA A 29 -17.42 2.25 -1.74
C ALA A 29 -16.47 3.44 -1.93
N ARG A 30 -16.29 4.26 -0.88
CA ARG A 30 -15.36 5.40 -0.91
C ARG A 30 -13.92 4.94 -1.08
N ALA A 31 -13.48 3.96 -0.31
CA ALA A 31 -12.14 3.39 -0.41
C ALA A 31 -11.90 2.82 -1.81
N ALA A 32 -12.86 2.07 -2.38
CA ALA A 32 -12.74 1.51 -3.72
C ALA A 32 -12.52 2.56 -4.81
N VAL A 33 -13.18 3.73 -4.73
CA VAL A 33 -12.97 4.84 -5.67
C VAL A 33 -11.54 5.37 -5.58
N PHE A 34 -11.04 5.59 -4.36
CA PHE A 34 -9.69 6.11 -4.16
C PHE A 34 -8.62 5.11 -4.59
N ILE A 35 -8.72 3.87 -4.12
CA ILE A 35 -7.75 2.79 -4.42
C ILE A 35 -7.72 2.48 -5.91
N ARG A 36 -8.86 2.53 -6.61
CA ARG A 36 -8.90 2.33 -8.07
C ARG A 36 -8.19 3.44 -8.82
N ASN A 37 -8.25 4.67 -8.30
CA ASN A 37 -7.61 5.82 -8.93
C ASN A 37 -6.10 5.82 -8.67
N ASP A 38 -5.70 5.55 -7.42
CA ASP A 38 -4.31 5.41 -7.00
C ASP A 38 -4.24 4.58 -5.71
N PRO A 39 -3.66 3.36 -5.73
CA PRO A 39 -3.61 2.49 -4.57
C PRO A 39 -2.60 2.93 -3.50
N ALA A 40 -1.64 3.79 -3.84
CA ALA A 40 -0.61 4.28 -2.92
C ALA A 40 -1.06 5.55 -2.17
N ARG A 41 -2.11 6.23 -2.65
CA ARG A 41 -2.63 7.42 -1.98
C ARG A 41 -3.49 7.07 -0.77
N PRO A 42 -3.38 7.86 0.33
CA PRO A 42 -4.13 7.60 1.55
C PRO A 42 -5.63 7.77 1.33
N THR A 43 -6.44 6.91 1.97
CA THR A 43 -7.91 6.99 1.90
C THR A 43 -8.51 8.09 2.79
N GLN A 44 -7.67 8.73 3.60
CA GLN A 44 -8.04 9.81 4.52
C GLN A 44 -8.80 10.93 3.82
N THR A 45 -9.69 11.61 4.56
CA THR A 45 -10.60 12.68 4.09
C THR A 45 -11.76 12.21 3.19
N GLY A 46 -11.79 10.92 2.83
CA GLY A 46 -12.86 10.33 2.05
C GLY A 46 -14.24 10.49 2.70
N GLU A 47 -15.15 11.15 2.01
CA GLU A 47 -16.51 11.39 2.48
C GLU A 47 -17.35 10.13 2.47
N LEU A 48 -17.96 9.81 3.62
CA LEU A 48 -18.97 8.78 3.72
C LEU A 48 -20.34 9.43 3.42
N VAL A 49 -20.70 9.41 2.13
CA VAL A 49 -21.86 10.13 1.60
C VAL A 49 -23.14 9.64 2.27
N ASP A 50 -24.01 10.59 2.63
CA ASP A 50 -25.29 10.37 3.30
C ASP A 50 -25.23 9.65 4.65
N MET A 51 -24.04 9.48 5.23
CA MET A 51 -23.89 8.86 6.55
C MET A 51 -24.00 9.91 7.65
N LEU A 52 -25.02 9.75 8.47
CA LEU A 52 -25.32 10.59 9.64
C LEU A 52 -24.44 10.19 10.84
N PRO A 53 -23.53 11.08 11.29
CA PRO A 53 -22.65 10.79 12.41
C PRO A 53 -23.37 10.93 13.77
N ALA A 54 -22.68 10.55 14.84
CA ALA A 54 -23.10 10.86 16.20
C ALA A 54 -23.24 12.38 16.44
N GLN A 55 -24.12 12.74 17.37
CA GLN A 55 -24.33 14.13 17.78
C GLN A 55 -23.07 14.76 18.38
N LYS A 56 -22.95 16.09 18.29
CA LYS A 56 -21.83 16.82 18.89
C LYS A 56 -21.78 16.55 20.40
N GLY A 57 -20.60 16.21 20.94
CA GLY A 57 -20.42 15.81 22.34
C GLY A 57 -20.51 14.31 22.61
N LYS A 58 -20.98 13.51 21.63
CA LYS A 58 -20.95 12.04 21.66
C LYS A 58 -19.91 11.43 20.71
N ARG A 59 -19.17 12.29 20.01
CA ARG A 59 -18.12 11.92 19.06
C ARG A 59 -16.83 11.56 19.78
N PHE A 60 -16.05 10.67 19.18
CA PHE A 60 -14.74 10.34 19.72
C PHE A 60 -13.84 11.59 19.75
N THR A 61 -13.14 11.74 20.86
CA THR A 61 -12.02 12.66 21.00
C THR A 61 -10.80 12.15 20.22
N THR A 62 -9.84 13.04 19.95
CA THR A 62 -8.57 12.64 19.33
C THR A 62 -7.86 11.54 20.12
N THR A 63 -7.91 11.58 21.45
CA THR A 63 -7.30 10.56 22.32
C THR A 63 -7.98 9.19 22.18
N GLU A 64 -9.31 9.17 22.11
CA GLU A 64 -10.07 7.93 21.87
C GLU A 64 -9.79 7.37 20.48
N GLN A 65 -9.69 8.23 19.45
CA GLN A 65 -9.29 7.81 18.11
C GLN A 65 -7.89 7.20 18.08
N GLN A 66 -6.90 7.81 18.74
CA GLN A 66 -5.56 7.22 18.84
C GLN A 66 -5.57 5.89 19.59
N THR A 67 -6.40 5.77 20.62
CA THR A 67 -6.60 4.50 21.33
C THR A 67 -7.14 3.45 20.38
N LEU A 68 -8.20 3.73 19.63
CA LEU A 68 -8.76 2.82 18.62
C LEU A 68 -7.71 2.38 17.60
N LEU A 69 -6.92 3.32 17.05
CA LEU A 69 -5.85 3.01 16.10
C LEU A 69 -4.78 2.09 16.70
N SER A 70 -4.34 2.34 17.94
CA SER A 70 -3.39 1.46 18.64
C SER A 70 -3.97 0.07 18.94
N HIS A 71 -5.30 -0.04 18.95
CA HIS A 71 -6.04 -1.27 19.13
C HIS A 71 -6.46 -1.98 17.82
N GLY A 72 -6.03 -1.47 16.66
CA GLY A 72 -6.26 -2.12 15.36
C GLY A 72 -7.65 -1.84 14.80
N VAL A 73 -8.23 -0.71 15.21
CA VAL A 73 -9.55 -0.24 14.78
C VAL A 73 -9.37 1.03 13.97
N ALA A 74 -9.79 0.99 12.70
CA ALA A 74 -9.81 2.13 11.81
C ALA A 74 -10.84 3.17 12.28
N THR A 75 -10.56 4.44 12.02
CA THR A 75 -11.32 5.54 12.61
C THR A 75 -11.91 6.47 11.56
N ALA A 76 -12.93 7.23 11.96
CA ALA A 76 -13.55 8.29 11.18
C ALA A 76 -13.63 9.57 12.02
N TYR A 77 -13.78 10.71 11.36
CA TYR A 77 -13.97 12.00 12.02
C TYR A 77 -15.09 12.78 11.32
N VAL A 78 -15.64 13.77 12.02
CA VAL A 78 -16.70 14.62 11.48
C VAL A 78 -16.18 16.04 11.31
N GLU A 79 -16.34 16.58 10.11
CA GLU A 79 -15.99 17.95 9.76
C GLU A 79 -17.18 18.60 9.07
N SER A 80 -17.62 19.76 9.58
CA SER A 80 -18.78 20.49 9.04
C SER A 80 -20.05 19.64 8.86
N GLY A 81 -20.25 18.66 9.77
CA GLY A 81 -21.40 17.75 9.74
C GLY A 81 -21.22 16.51 8.86
N VAL A 82 -20.13 16.44 8.09
CA VAL A 82 -19.82 15.34 7.18
C VAL A 82 -18.91 14.32 7.83
N LEU A 83 -19.27 13.04 7.76
CA LEU A 83 -18.45 11.93 8.25
C LEU A 83 -17.38 11.57 7.21
N ARG A 84 -16.11 11.51 7.64
CA ARG A 84 -14.95 11.26 6.77
C ARG A 84 -14.06 10.17 7.32
N ILE A 85 -13.41 9.43 6.44
CA ILE A 85 -12.35 8.48 6.78
C ILE A 85 -11.19 9.25 7.42
N GLN A 86 -10.79 8.86 8.63
CA GLN A 86 -9.57 9.40 9.25
C GLN A 86 -8.36 8.57 8.83
N ARG A 87 -8.39 7.27 9.10
CA ARG A 87 -7.33 6.33 8.74
C ARG A 87 -7.88 4.91 8.66
N ASP A 88 -7.58 4.22 7.58
CA ASP A 88 -7.90 2.81 7.38
C ASP A 88 -6.70 1.94 7.71
N ILE A 89 -6.68 1.43 8.93
CA ILE A 89 -5.71 0.42 9.37
C ILE A 89 -6.31 -0.98 9.35
N THR A 90 -5.47 -1.97 9.18
CA THR A 90 -5.81 -3.37 9.36
C THR A 90 -5.86 -3.70 10.86
N THR A 91 -6.41 -4.86 11.18
CA THR A 91 -6.38 -5.37 12.56
C THR A 91 -5.01 -5.90 12.98
N TYR A 92 -4.03 -5.98 12.06
CA TYR A 92 -2.68 -6.46 12.35
C TYR A 92 -1.89 -5.46 13.20
N ARG A 93 -1.38 -5.96 14.33
CA ARG A 93 -0.60 -5.18 15.31
C ARG A 93 0.60 -5.92 15.85
N LYS A 94 0.59 -7.25 15.76
CA LYS A 94 1.58 -8.10 16.39
C LYS A 94 2.04 -9.20 15.45
N ASN A 95 3.32 -9.49 15.46
CA ASN A 95 3.88 -10.64 14.76
C ASN A 95 3.58 -11.96 15.49
N ALA A 96 4.09 -13.08 14.96
CA ALA A 96 3.88 -14.42 15.52
C ALA A 96 4.39 -14.58 16.96
N TYR A 97 5.33 -13.74 17.40
CA TYR A 97 5.88 -13.73 18.77
C TYR A 97 5.10 -12.80 19.72
N GLY A 98 4.02 -12.18 19.25
CA GLY A 98 3.21 -11.25 20.06
C GLY A 98 3.85 -9.87 20.26
N VAL A 99 4.93 -9.57 19.53
CA VAL A 99 5.65 -8.29 19.55
C VAL A 99 4.97 -7.32 18.59
N ALA A 100 4.94 -6.03 18.96
CA ALA A 100 4.38 -4.98 18.13
C ALA A 100 5.06 -4.92 16.76
N ASP A 101 4.26 -4.89 15.70
CA ASP A 101 4.71 -4.89 14.31
C ASP A 101 3.70 -4.11 13.46
N ASN A 102 4.20 -3.14 12.69
CA ASN A 102 3.41 -2.25 11.86
C ASN A 102 3.50 -2.57 10.36
N SER A 103 4.17 -3.66 9.97
CA SER A 103 4.42 -4.02 8.56
C SER A 103 3.14 -4.14 7.71
N TYR A 104 2.01 -4.44 8.34
CA TYR A 104 0.70 -4.51 7.70
C TYR A 104 -0.33 -3.58 8.35
N LEU A 105 0.11 -2.56 9.09
CA LEU A 105 -0.80 -1.69 9.83
C LEU A 105 -1.70 -0.89 8.88
N ASP A 106 -1.13 -0.19 7.91
CA ASP A 106 -1.89 0.63 6.97
C ASP A 106 -2.41 -0.23 5.81
N SER A 107 -3.69 -0.07 5.47
CA SER A 107 -4.33 -0.85 4.41
C SER A 107 -3.75 -0.53 3.02
N GLU A 108 -3.28 0.70 2.82
CA GLU A 108 -2.69 1.19 1.58
C GLU A 108 -1.50 0.33 1.13
N THR A 109 -0.63 -0.11 2.05
CA THR A 109 0.50 -1.01 1.75
C THR A 109 0.03 -2.29 1.04
N LEU A 110 -1.09 -2.87 1.48
CA LEU A 110 -1.65 -4.09 0.90
C LEU A 110 -2.38 -3.83 -0.42
N HIS A 111 -3.02 -2.66 -0.55
CA HIS A 111 -3.62 -2.25 -1.82
C HIS A 111 -2.56 -2.05 -2.90
N THR A 112 -1.47 -1.35 -2.57
CA THR A 112 -0.30 -1.18 -3.43
C THR A 112 0.32 -2.52 -3.79
N SER A 113 0.52 -3.41 -2.80
CA SER A 113 1.07 -4.74 -3.06
C SER A 113 0.20 -5.55 -4.03
N ALA A 114 -1.12 -5.56 -3.82
CA ALA A 114 -2.03 -6.26 -4.72
C ALA A 114 -2.04 -5.65 -6.14
N TYR A 115 -1.94 -4.33 -6.28
CA TYR A 115 -1.82 -3.66 -7.57
C TYR A 115 -0.54 -4.08 -8.30
N VAL A 116 0.61 -4.01 -7.63
CA VAL A 116 1.91 -4.39 -8.20
C VAL A 116 1.91 -5.86 -8.63
N LEU A 117 1.48 -6.79 -7.78
CA LEU A 117 1.46 -8.22 -8.11
C LEU A 117 0.54 -8.53 -9.31
N ARG A 118 -0.61 -7.85 -9.42
CA ARG A 118 -1.51 -8.00 -10.58
C ARG A 118 -0.87 -7.45 -11.85
N ARG A 119 -0.18 -6.31 -11.77
CA ARG A 119 0.57 -5.72 -12.90
C ARG A 119 1.65 -6.68 -13.39
N LEU A 120 2.46 -7.23 -12.48
CA LEU A 120 3.50 -8.21 -12.82
C LEU A 120 2.90 -9.45 -13.51
N LYS A 121 1.84 -10.03 -12.92
CA LYS A 121 1.14 -11.17 -13.54
C LYS A 121 0.70 -10.83 -14.96
N SER A 122 0.05 -9.68 -15.16
CA SER A 122 -0.44 -9.25 -16.47
C SER A 122 0.69 -9.11 -17.49
N VAL A 123 1.80 -8.47 -17.12
CA VAL A 123 2.97 -8.30 -17.99
C VAL A 123 3.54 -9.66 -18.40
N ILE A 124 3.76 -10.55 -17.44
CA ILE A 124 4.34 -11.86 -17.72
C ILE A 124 3.43 -12.72 -18.58
N THR A 125 2.14 -12.81 -18.25
CA THR A 125 1.21 -13.67 -19.00
C THR A 125 0.92 -13.16 -20.40
N SER A 126 0.91 -11.84 -20.61
CA SER A 126 0.64 -11.24 -21.93
C SER A 126 1.83 -11.36 -22.88
N LYS A 127 3.06 -11.16 -22.39
CA LYS A 127 4.27 -11.19 -23.23
C LYS A 127 4.82 -12.60 -23.40
N TYR A 128 4.82 -13.41 -22.35
CA TYR A 128 5.57 -14.68 -22.32
C TYR A 128 4.71 -15.94 -22.23
N GLY A 129 3.38 -15.84 -22.35
CA GLY A 129 2.46 -16.97 -22.13
C GLY A 129 2.71 -18.21 -23.00
N ARG A 130 3.38 -18.08 -24.15
CA ARG A 130 3.77 -19.21 -25.04
C ARG A 130 5.27 -19.34 -25.28
N HIS A 131 6.10 -18.76 -24.41
CA HIS A 131 7.56 -18.83 -24.55
C HIS A 131 8.14 -20.10 -23.92
N LYS A 132 9.19 -20.64 -24.53
CA LYS A 132 10.01 -21.70 -23.94
C LYS A 132 10.93 -21.09 -22.89
N LEU A 133 11.02 -21.69 -21.71
CA LEU A 133 11.98 -21.28 -20.69
C LEU A 133 13.36 -21.90 -20.94
N ALA A 134 14.40 -21.08 -20.93
CA ALA A 134 15.77 -21.54 -21.09
C ALA A 134 16.77 -20.80 -20.19
N ASN A 135 17.99 -21.32 -20.12
CA ASN A 135 19.07 -20.69 -19.34
C ASN A 135 19.67 -19.51 -20.09
N ASP A 136 20.17 -18.52 -19.34
CA ASP A 136 20.93 -17.41 -19.91
C ASP A 136 22.18 -17.90 -20.67
N GLY A 137 22.59 -17.16 -21.69
CA GLY A 137 23.76 -17.48 -22.53
C GLY A 137 23.56 -18.63 -23.52
N THR A 138 22.40 -19.30 -23.53
CA THR A 138 22.09 -20.34 -24.50
C THR A 138 21.91 -19.74 -25.91
N ARG A 139 22.47 -20.40 -26.93
CA ARG A 139 22.39 -19.93 -28.33
C ARG A 139 21.14 -20.51 -29.01
N PHE A 140 20.32 -19.64 -29.58
CA PHE A 140 19.11 -20.03 -30.30
C PHE A 140 19.08 -19.44 -31.70
N GLY A 141 18.41 -20.14 -32.62
CA GLY A 141 18.11 -19.57 -33.93
C GLY A 141 17.19 -18.34 -33.80
N PRO A 142 17.28 -17.39 -34.75
CA PRO A 142 16.43 -16.20 -34.75
C PRO A 142 14.94 -16.57 -34.82
N GLY A 143 14.08 -15.75 -34.19
CA GLY A 143 12.62 -15.91 -34.21
C GLY A 143 12.04 -16.94 -33.23
N GLN A 144 12.88 -17.58 -32.40
CA GLN A 144 12.39 -18.51 -31.38
C GLN A 144 11.78 -17.75 -30.18
N ALA A 145 10.54 -18.10 -29.82
CA ALA A 145 9.88 -17.59 -28.62
C ALA A 145 10.51 -18.21 -27.36
N ILE A 146 11.54 -17.56 -26.83
CA ILE A 146 12.32 -18.04 -25.69
C ILE A 146 12.42 -16.94 -24.65
N VAL A 147 12.29 -17.33 -23.39
CA VAL A 147 12.45 -16.47 -22.24
C VAL A 147 13.52 -17.07 -21.33
N THR A 148 14.32 -16.21 -20.70
CA THR A 148 15.39 -16.60 -19.78
C THR A 148 15.32 -15.77 -18.50
N PRO A 149 16.00 -16.18 -17.41
CA PRO A 149 16.04 -15.40 -16.18
C PRO A 149 16.48 -13.94 -16.39
N ALA A 150 17.53 -13.68 -17.19
CA ALA A 150 17.97 -12.32 -17.50
C ALA A 150 16.91 -11.49 -18.24
N VAL A 151 16.16 -12.10 -19.18
CA VAL A 151 15.06 -11.43 -19.90
C VAL A 151 13.95 -11.04 -18.93
N ILE A 152 13.53 -11.95 -18.04
CA ILE A 152 12.50 -11.63 -17.03
C ILE A 152 13.00 -10.59 -16.04
N ARG A 153 14.26 -10.68 -15.59
CA ARG A 153 14.86 -9.67 -14.71
C ARG A 153 14.82 -8.29 -15.35
N GLY A 154 15.13 -8.19 -16.64
CA GLY A 154 15.02 -6.94 -17.41
C GLY A 154 13.58 -6.43 -17.53
N GLU A 155 12.63 -7.30 -17.80
CA GLU A 155 11.20 -6.94 -17.87
C GLU A 155 10.64 -6.46 -16.53
N LEU A 156 10.96 -7.17 -15.43
CA LEU A 156 10.56 -6.77 -14.09
C LEU A 156 11.19 -5.43 -13.71
N GLY A 157 12.45 -5.19 -14.10
CA GLY A 157 13.10 -3.89 -13.95
C GLY A 157 12.40 -2.78 -14.75
N SER A 158 12.09 -3.03 -16.02
CA SER A 158 11.35 -2.06 -16.84
C SER A 158 9.97 -1.74 -16.25
N THR A 159 9.27 -2.76 -15.75
CA THR A 159 7.97 -2.60 -15.09
C THR A 159 8.11 -1.80 -13.80
N TYR A 160 9.15 -2.05 -13.00
CA TYR A 160 9.43 -1.28 -11.79
C TYR A 160 9.67 0.20 -12.10
N ARG A 161 10.44 0.53 -13.15
CA ARG A 161 10.64 1.93 -13.60
C ARG A 161 9.33 2.60 -14.01
N GLN A 162 8.40 1.85 -14.61
CA GLN A 162 7.07 2.39 -14.92
C GLN A 162 6.30 2.69 -13.64
N LEU A 163 6.27 1.74 -12.69
CA LEU A 163 5.64 1.92 -11.38
C LEU A 163 6.27 3.08 -10.58
N GLU A 164 7.58 3.29 -10.71
CA GLU A 164 8.30 4.41 -10.07
C GLU A 164 7.85 5.76 -10.65
N ARG A 165 7.68 5.85 -11.97
CA ARG A 165 7.12 7.05 -12.62
C ARG A 165 5.64 7.28 -12.28
N GLU A 166 4.90 6.20 -12.03
CA GLU A 166 3.52 6.24 -11.56
C GLU A 166 3.43 6.64 -10.07
N GLY A 167 4.56 6.73 -9.34
CA GLY A 167 4.59 7.08 -7.91
C GLY A 167 4.18 5.94 -6.97
N ILE A 168 4.25 4.69 -7.43
CA ILE A 168 3.81 3.50 -6.68
C ILE A 168 4.96 2.88 -5.88
N VAL A 169 6.17 2.93 -6.43
CA VAL A 169 7.40 2.38 -5.83
C VAL A 169 8.53 3.41 -5.91
N GLU A 170 9.57 3.22 -5.12
CA GLU A 170 10.78 4.05 -5.13
C GLU A 170 12.07 3.21 -5.13
N ASN A 171 13.23 3.87 -5.17
CA ASN A 171 14.55 3.25 -5.01
C ASN A 171 14.88 2.12 -6.02
N PHE A 172 14.69 2.37 -7.32
CA PHE A 172 14.95 1.36 -8.36
C PHE A 172 16.34 0.71 -8.30
N ASP A 173 17.40 1.48 -8.03
CA ASP A 173 18.76 0.95 -8.07
C ASP A 173 19.00 -0.08 -6.95
N LEU A 174 18.42 0.14 -5.78
CA LEU A 174 18.43 -0.84 -4.68
C LEU A 174 17.52 -2.03 -5.00
N PHE A 175 16.34 -1.79 -5.56
CA PHE A 175 15.47 -2.87 -6.02
C PHE A 175 16.19 -3.80 -7.00
N GLN A 176 16.95 -3.27 -7.96
CA GLN A 176 17.73 -4.08 -8.89
C GLN A 176 18.79 -4.94 -8.20
N GLN A 177 19.45 -4.42 -7.16
CA GLN A 177 20.47 -5.18 -6.42
C GLN A 177 19.86 -6.37 -5.68
N HIS A 178 18.63 -6.22 -5.19
CA HIS A 178 17.95 -7.26 -4.40
C HIS A 178 17.00 -8.14 -5.22
N LEU A 179 16.67 -7.78 -6.46
CA LEU A 179 15.85 -8.59 -7.36
C LEU A 179 16.59 -9.88 -7.76
N ILE A 180 16.03 -11.03 -7.37
CA ILE A 180 16.51 -12.35 -7.77
C ILE A 180 15.51 -12.96 -8.74
N VAL A 181 16.02 -13.44 -9.88
CA VAL A 181 15.26 -14.19 -10.88
C VAL A 181 16.13 -15.36 -11.29
N GLU A 182 15.66 -16.58 -11.03
CA GLU A 182 16.43 -17.78 -11.30
C GLU A 182 15.54 -18.93 -11.74
N ARG A 183 16.12 -19.90 -12.44
CA ARG A 183 15.42 -21.13 -12.81
C ARG A 183 15.46 -22.08 -11.62
N ASN A 184 14.34 -22.73 -11.33
CA ASN A 184 14.28 -23.65 -10.20
C ASN A 184 15.28 -24.81 -10.39
N ALA A 185 15.99 -25.16 -9.32
CA ALA A 185 17.03 -26.19 -9.37
C ALA A 185 16.48 -27.61 -9.64
N ASN A 186 15.22 -27.88 -9.26
CA ASN A 186 14.59 -29.19 -9.33
C ASN A 186 13.48 -29.27 -10.40
N ASP A 187 13.01 -28.14 -10.90
CA ASP A 187 11.98 -28.04 -11.94
C ASP A 187 12.45 -27.14 -13.09
N SER A 188 12.84 -27.77 -14.19
CA SER A 188 13.30 -27.05 -15.38
C SER A 188 12.21 -26.21 -16.05
N ASN A 189 10.93 -26.40 -15.73
CA ASN A 189 9.84 -25.59 -16.30
C ASN A 189 9.41 -24.43 -15.40
N ARG A 190 10.14 -24.19 -14.30
CA ARG A 190 9.79 -23.18 -13.30
C ARG A 190 10.85 -22.08 -13.19
N LEU A 191 10.37 -20.85 -13.07
CA LEU A 191 11.16 -19.66 -12.75
C LEU A 191 10.75 -19.16 -11.36
N ASP A 192 11.72 -18.96 -10.48
CA ASP A 192 11.53 -18.40 -9.15
C ASP A 192 11.98 -16.94 -9.13
N VAL A 193 11.21 -16.10 -8.43
CA VAL A 193 11.44 -14.66 -8.36
C VAL A 193 11.31 -14.20 -6.91
N LEU A 194 12.36 -13.58 -6.38
CA LEU A 194 12.28 -12.73 -5.19
C LEU A 194 12.13 -11.29 -5.68
N PHE A 195 10.95 -10.72 -5.47
CA PHE A 195 10.63 -9.35 -5.86
C PHE A 195 10.51 -8.51 -4.57
N PRO A 196 11.49 -7.65 -4.24
CA PRO A 196 11.50 -6.88 -3.00
C PRO A 196 11.17 -5.40 -3.27
N PRO A 197 9.89 -5.04 -3.44
CA PRO A 197 9.54 -3.67 -3.76
C PRO A 197 9.71 -2.76 -2.56
N ASP A 198 10.12 -1.53 -2.85
CA ASP A 198 10.03 -0.41 -1.91
C ASP A 198 8.83 0.44 -2.30
N TYR A 199 7.76 0.39 -1.50
CA TYR A 199 6.51 1.07 -1.79
C TYR A 199 6.56 2.53 -1.33
N VAL A 200 6.03 3.44 -2.14
CA VAL A 200 5.84 4.83 -1.72
C VAL A 200 4.82 4.87 -0.58
N ASN A 201 5.18 5.60 0.48
CA ASN A 201 4.41 5.67 1.73
C ASN A 201 3.50 6.90 1.80
N GLN A 202 2.52 6.85 2.71
CA GLN A 202 1.59 7.96 2.93
C GLN A 202 2.19 9.02 3.85
N LEU A 203 2.14 10.30 3.44
CA LEU A 203 2.51 11.43 4.29
C LEU A 203 1.43 11.64 5.38
N ARG A 204 1.66 11.06 6.57
CA ARG A 204 0.72 11.15 7.70
C ARG A 204 1.12 12.17 8.77
N VAL A 205 2.42 12.42 8.95
CA VAL A 205 2.93 13.36 9.95
C VAL A 205 3.88 14.33 9.26
N PHE A 206 3.61 15.62 9.42
CA PHE A 206 4.52 16.69 9.01
C PHE A 206 5.07 17.35 10.28
N ALA A 207 6.38 17.23 10.50
CA ALA A 207 7.07 17.84 11.63
C ALA A 207 8.03 18.91 11.11
N VAL A 208 7.90 20.14 11.61
CA VAL A 208 8.75 21.27 11.22
C VAL A 208 9.28 21.99 12.45
N LEU A 209 10.58 22.33 12.43
CA LEU A 209 11.20 23.23 13.38
C LEU A 209 11.38 24.59 12.71
N ASN A 210 10.59 25.58 13.11
CA ASN A 210 10.74 26.95 12.61
C ASN A 210 11.63 27.78 13.54
N GLN A 211 12.84 28.10 13.11
CA GLN A 211 13.73 29.04 13.79
C GLN A 211 13.83 30.32 12.97
N PHE A 212 13.06 31.34 13.35
CA PHE A 212 13.08 32.62 12.64
C PHE A 212 14.11 33.59 13.25
N ARG A 213 14.62 34.48 12.41
CA ARG A 213 15.39 35.67 12.76
C ARG A 213 14.77 36.84 12.01
N LEU A 214 14.73 38.02 12.63
CA LEU A 214 14.34 39.24 11.94
C LEU A 214 15.41 39.68 10.94
N GLN A 215 16.68 39.41 11.26
CA GLN A 215 17.84 39.60 10.39
C GLN A 215 18.95 38.63 10.84
N TYR A 216 19.70 38.04 9.91
CA TYR A 216 20.94 37.33 10.22
C TYR A 216 22.06 38.35 10.45
N SER A 217 22.93 38.14 11.44
CA SER A 217 24.14 38.94 11.57
C SER A 217 25.03 38.67 10.36
N GLU A 218 25.48 39.72 9.65
CA GLU A 218 26.40 39.59 8.51
C GLU A 218 27.75 38.95 8.89
N GLU A 219 28.09 38.95 10.18
CA GLU A 219 29.28 38.29 10.72
C GLU A 219 29.01 36.82 11.07
N ALA A 220 28.93 35.98 10.05
CA ALA A 220 29.26 34.56 10.15
C ALA A 220 29.59 34.03 8.75
N ALA A 221 30.76 34.44 8.24
CA ALA A 221 31.52 33.74 7.22
C ALA A 221 32.90 33.42 7.80
#